data_AF-A0AAU2GQS1-F1
#
_entry.id   AF-A0AAU2GQS1-F1
#
_cell.length_a   1.000
_cell.length_b   1.000
_cell.length_c   1.000
_cell.angle_alpha   90.00
_cell.angle_beta   90.00
_cell.angle_gamma   90.00
#
_symmetry.space_group_name_H-M   'P 1'
#
loop_
_entity.id
_entity.type
_entity.pdbx_description
1 polymer ?
#
loop_
_entity_poly.entity_id
_entity_poly.type
_entity_poly.pdbx_seq_one_letter_code
_entity_poly.pdbx_strand_id
1 'polypeptide(L)'
;MRSTRPGGKGLVEWGSTEWADEYFWLIDAEQPGDYPVLARSNDGGPWHRYDMSTSEFLYRVLVDVDFQPFGISQYDLGTMFKPGSGHPFDGQSL
;
A
#
# COMPACT_ATOMS: atom_id res chain seq x y z
N MET A 1 25.39 -1.59 3.38
CA MET A 1 25.56 -1.74 1.92
C MET A 1 24.72 -2.94 1.48
N ARG A 2 23.55 -2.74 0.86
CA ARG A 2 22.74 -3.86 0.33
C ARG A 2 23.18 -4.12 -1.11
N SER A 3 23.77 -5.28 -1.36
CA SER A 3 24.10 -5.75 -2.71
C SER A 3 22.86 -6.42 -3.29
N THR A 4 22.25 -5.82 -4.31
CA THR A 4 21.26 -6.48 -5.17
C THR A 4 22.03 -7.15 -6.30
N ARG A 5 21.95 -8.48 -6.41
CA ARG A 5 22.42 -9.18 -7.61
C ARG A 5 21.54 -8.78 -8.81
N PRO A 6 22.10 -8.56 -10.01
CA PRO A 6 21.30 -8.48 -11.23
C PRO A 6 20.44 -9.75 -11.35
N GLY A 7 19.14 -9.62 -11.62
CA GLY A 7 18.20 -10.75 -11.65
C GLY A 7 17.53 -11.08 -10.30
N GLY A 8 17.63 -10.20 -9.29
CA GLY A 8 17.03 -10.41 -7.97
C GLY A 8 15.60 -9.89 -7.85
N LYS A 9 14.87 -10.46 -6.87
CA LYS A 9 13.59 -9.92 -6.39
C LYS A 9 13.84 -8.82 -5.34
N GLY A 10 13.04 -7.77 -5.40
CA GLY A 10 13.09 -6.63 -4.47
C GLY A 10 11.70 -6.21 -4.02
N LEU A 11 11.64 -5.49 -2.89
CA LEU A 11 10.41 -4.91 -2.36
C LEU A 11 10.54 -3.38 -2.34
N VAL A 12 9.50 -2.69 -2.81
CA VAL A 12 9.35 -1.25 -2.71
C VAL A 12 8.08 -0.97 -1.92
N GLU A 13 8.22 -0.41 -0.72
CA GLU A 13 7.07 0.04 0.08
C GLU A 13 6.44 1.26 -0.59
N TRP A 14 5.12 1.26 -0.71
CA TRP A 14 4.37 2.38 -1.31
C TRP A 14 3.23 2.87 -0.44
N GLY A 15 2.87 2.14 0.63
CA GLY A 15 1.82 2.57 1.53
C GLY A 15 1.85 1.82 2.86
N SER A 16 1.39 2.51 3.89
CA SER A 16 1.08 1.92 5.18
C SER A 16 -0.19 2.54 5.77
N THR A 17 -0.88 1.79 6.63
CA THR A 17 -2.11 2.25 7.30
C THR A 17 -1.82 2.78 8.69
N GLU A 18 -2.78 3.47 9.31
CA GLU A 18 -2.69 3.86 10.73
C GLU A 18 -2.63 2.66 11.67
N TRP A 19 -3.14 1.50 11.21
CA TRP A 19 -2.99 0.24 11.91
C TRP A 19 -1.60 -0.36 11.71
N ALA A 20 -0.71 0.22 10.90
CA ALA A 20 0.61 -0.30 10.56
C ALA A 20 0.61 -1.55 9.68
N ASP A 21 -0.45 -1.74 8.87
CA ASP A 21 -0.35 -2.65 7.72
C ASP A 21 0.60 -2.03 6.70
N GLU A 22 1.39 -2.86 6.05
CA GLU A 22 2.44 -2.44 5.12
C GLU A 22 2.17 -3.00 3.72
N TYR A 23 2.26 -2.16 2.69
CA TYR A 23 2.01 -2.53 1.29
C TYR A 23 3.22 -2.25 0.41
N PHE A 24 3.59 -3.24 -0.40
CA PHE A 24 4.78 -3.24 -1.23
C PHE A 24 4.47 -3.65 -2.66
N TRP A 25 5.28 -3.18 -3.61
CA TRP A 25 5.42 -3.80 -4.92
C TRP A 25 6.52 -4.85 -4.84
N LEU A 26 6.25 -6.05 -5.35
CA LEU A 26 7.33 -6.98 -5.69
C LEU A 26 7.91 -6.57 -7.04
N ILE A 27 9.20 -6.24 -7.04
CA ILE A 27 9.96 -6.04 -8.27
C ILE A 27 10.68 -7.35 -8.56
N ASP A 28 10.37 -7.94 -9.72
CA ASP A 28 11.08 -9.11 -10.23
C ASP A 28 11.78 -8.74 -11.54
N ALA A 29 13.11 -8.77 -11.53
CA ALA A 29 13.90 -8.45 -12.71
C ALA A 29 13.67 -9.46 -13.86
N GLU A 30 13.16 -10.67 -13.57
CA GLU A 30 12.81 -11.67 -14.58
C GLU A 30 11.41 -11.43 -15.18
N GLN A 31 10.55 -10.64 -14.53
CA GLN A 31 9.18 -10.35 -14.95
C GLN A 31 8.93 -8.82 -14.96
N PRO A 32 9.61 -8.06 -15.83
CA PRO A 32 9.46 -6.62 -15.90
C PRO A 32 8.04 -6.25 -16.36
N GLY A 33 7.42 -5.31 -15.65
CA GLY A 33 6.03 -4.88 -15.92
C GLY A 33 5.00 -5.55 -15.02
N ASP A 34 5.34 -6.67 -14.39
CA ASP A 34 4.49 -7.33 -13.39
C ASP A 34 4.87 -6.85 -12.00
N TYR A 35 3.97 -6.07 -11.38
CA TYR A 35 4.15 -5.47 -10.06
C TYR A 35 3.04 -5.91 -9.09
N PRO A 36 3.00 -7.20 -8.72
CA PRO A 36 2.00 -7.71 -7.80
C PRO A 36 2.16 -7.05 -6.42
N VAL A 37 1.04 -6.89 -5.73
CA VAL A 37 1.01 -6.28 -4.40
C VAL A 37 1.36 -7.34 -3.36
N LEU A 38 2.30 -7.01 -2.47
CA LEU A 38 2.55 -7.75 -1.24
C LEU A 38 2.05 -6.92 -0.06
N ALA A 39 1.23 -7.52 0.78
CA ALA A 39 0.69 -6.89 1.97
C ALA A 39 1.05 -7.71 3.21
N ARG A 40 1.36 -7.01 4.30
CA ARG A 40 1.56 -7.64 5.61
C ARG A 40 0.77 -6.87 6.66
N SER A 41 0.06 -7.59 7.51
CA SER A 41 -0.61 -7.01 8.65
C SER A 41 0.38 -6.58 9.73
N ASN A 42 -0.03 -5.60 10.53
CA ASN A 42 0.76 -5.04 11.63
C ASN A 42 1.21 -6.04 12.70
N ASP A 43 0.46 -7.13 12.86
CA ASP A 43 0.65 -8.15 13.88
C ASP A 43 1.78 -9.12 13.55
N GLY A 44 2.49 -8.88 12.44
CA GLY A 44 3.54 -9.77 11.94
C GLY A 44 2.97 -11.05 11.33
N GLY A 45 1.70 -11.01 10.91
CA GLY A 45 1.04 -12.07 10.17
C GLY A 45 1.72 -12.43 8.85
N PRO A 46 1.21 -13.47 8.16
CA PRO A 46 1.81 -13.93 6.91
C PRO A 46 1.80 -12.83 5.85
N TRP A 47 2.74 -12.93 4.92
CA TRP A 47 2.69 -12.12 3.70
C TRP A 47 1.55 -12.60 2.81
N HIS A 48 0.73 -11.65 2.36
CA HIS A 48 -0.31 -11.88 1.37
C HIS A 48 0.14 -11.33 0.02
N ARG A 49 0.01 -12.14 -1.03
CA ARG A 49 0.32 -11.75 -2.41
C ARG A 49 -0.97 -11.61 -3.20
N TYR A 50 -1.09 -10.50 -3.92
CA TYR A 50 -2.19 -10.22 -4.82
C TYR A 50 -1.65 -9.97 -6.23
N ASP A 51 -2.00 -10.86 -7.15
CA ASP A 51 -1.67 -10.75 -8.58
C ASP A 51 -2.70 -9.83 -9.27
N MET A 52 -2.69 -8.55 -8.88
CA MET A 52 -3.55 -7.50 -9.40
C MET A 52 -2.82 -6.16 -9.39
N SER A 53 -3.40 -5.15 -10.05
CA SER A 53 -2.85 -3.80 -10.01
C SER A 53 -3.01 -3.15 -8.63
N THR A 54 -2.13 -2.19 -8.30
CA THR A 54 -2.26 -1.37 -7.09
C THR A 54 -3.64 -0.69 -6.99
N SER A 55 -4.17 -0.22 -8.11
CA SER A 55 -5.48 0.45 -8.14
C SER A 55 -6.62 -0.52 -7.83
N GLU A 56 -6.56 -1.74 -8.35
CA GLU A 56 -7.56 -2.77 -8.04
C GLU A 56 -7.47 -3.21 -6.57
N PHE A 57 -6.26 -3.38 -6.05
CA PHE A 57 -6.05 -3.68 -4.64
C PHE A 57 -6.67 -2.60 -3.74
N LEU A 58 -6.38 -1.32 -4.01
CA LEU A 58 -6.95 -0.20 -3.27
C LEU A 58 -8.48 -0.13 -3.39
N TYR A 59 -9.02 -0.39 -4.58
CA TYR A 59 -10.46 -0.43 -4.78
C TYR A 59 -11.12 -1.50 -3.90
N ARG A 60 -10.55 -2.71 -3.84
CA ARG A 60 -11.06 -3.79 -3.00
C ARG A 60 -10.94 -3.48 -1.50
N VAL A 61 -9.81 -2.94 -1.06
CA VAL A 61 -9.64 -2.46 0.32
C VAL A 61 -10.78 -1.52 0.74
N LEU A 62 -11.17 -0.61 -0.16
CA LEU A 62 -12.17 0.41 0.13
C LEU A 62 -13.62 -0.05 -0.01
N VAL A 63 -13.91 -0.98 -0.92
CA VAL A 63 -15.29 -1.25 -1.37
C VAL A 63 -15.74 -2.70 -1.15
N ASP A 64 -14.82 -3.66 -1.13
CA ASP A 64 -15.14 -5.08 -1.00
C ASP A 64 -15.22 -5.47 0.48
N VAL A 65 -16.41 -5.93 0.92
CA VAL A 65 -16.70 -6.31 2.32
C VAL A 65 -16.03 -7.62 2.72
N ASP A 66 -15.75 -8.47 1.74
CA ASP A 66 -15.16 -9.78 1.95
C ASP A 66 -13.62 -9.75 1.80
N PHE A 67 -13.04 -8.58 1.50
CA PHE A 67 -11.61 -8.42 1.26
C PHE A 67 -10.78 -8.42 2.55
N GLN A 68 -10.75 -9.55 3.24
CA GLN A 68 -9.97 -9.72 4.47
C GLN A 68 -8.51 -10.11 4.17
N PRO A 69 -7.54 -9.74 5.02
CA PRO A 69 -7.69 -9.00 6.28
C PRO A 69 -7.58 -7.46 6.13
N PHE A 70 -7.37 -6.94 4.92
CA PHE A 70 -7.00 -5.53 4.71
C PHE A 70 -8.19 -4.60 4.38
N GLY A 71 -9.36 -5.17 4.13
CA GLY A 71 -10.58 -4.46 3.79
C GLY A 71 -11.05 -3.60 4.95
N ILE A 72 -11.47 -2.38 4.61
CA ILE A 72 -11.98 -1.39 5.57
C ILE A 72 -13.41 -0.97 5.26
N SER A 73 -14.02 -1.53 4.21
CA SER A 73 -15.37 -1.21 3.74
C SER A 73 -16.43 -1.44 4.84
N GLN A 74 -16.20 -2.42 5.73
CA GLN A 74 -17.08 -2.72 6.86
C GLN A 74 -17.12 -1.62 7.94
N TYR A 75 -16.17 -0.69 7.95
CA TYR A 75 -16.07 0.35 8.99
C TYR A 75 -16.82 1.65 8.66
N ASP A 76 -17.49 1.74 7.49
CA ASP A 76 -18.27 2.92 7.04
C ASP A 76 -17.55 4.26 7.33
N LEU A 77 -16.27 4.36 6.92
CA LEU A 77 -15.37 5.47 7.28
C LEU A 77 -15.73 6.82 6.65
N GLY A 78 -16.85 6.92 5.93
CA GLY A 78 -17.26 8.10 5.17
C GLY A 78 -16.39 8.26 3.91
N THR A 79 -17.01 8.19 2.73
CA THR A 79 -16.33 8.18 1.43
C THR A 79 -15.75 9.52 0.97
N MET A 80 -15.85 10.59 1.77
CA MET A 80 -15.40 11.91 1.35
C MET A 80 -14.06 12.29 1.96
N PHE A 81 -13.04 12.33 1.10
CA PHE A 81 -11.85 13.13 1.34
C PHE A 81 -12.27 14.59 1.59
N LYS A 82 -11.98 15.10 2.78
CA LYS A 82 -12.13 16.52 3.09
C LYS A 82 -10.73 17.14 3.02
N PRO A 83 -10.46 18.02 2.05
CA PRO A 83 -9.21 18.78 2.06
C PRO A 83 -9.07 19.48 3.40
N GLY A 84 -7.88 19.43 4.01
CA GLY A 84 -7.58 20.29 5.14
C GLY A 84 -7.84 21.73 4.72
N SER A 85 -8.61 22.48 5.51
CA SER A 85 -8.78 23.92 5.32
C SER A 85 -7.40 24.55 5.50
N GLY A 86 -6.70 24.78 4.38
CA GLY A 86 -5.31 25.24 4.41
C GLY A 86 -5.18 26.48 5.26
N HIS A 87 -4.42 26.38 6.35
CA HIS A 87 -3.81 27.57 6.94
C HIS A 87 -2.84 28.13 5.89
N PRO A 88 -2.84 29.44 5.61
CA PRO A 88 -1.81 30.04 4.78
C PRO A 88 -0.44 29.60 5.32
N PHE A 89 0.40 29.06 4.43
CA PHE A 89 1.81 28.90 4.74
C PHE A 89 2.39 30.30 4.90
N ASP A 90 2.48 30.79 6.14
CA ASP A 90 3.19 32.00 6.49
C ASP A 90 4.68 31.71 6.29
N GLY A 91 5.17 31.96 5.09
CA GLY A 91 6.49 31.58 4.61
C GLY A 91 7.63 32.23 5.38
N GLN A 92 7.97 31.67 6.55
CA GLN A 92 9.20 31.99 7.25
C GLN A 92 10.26 30.98 6.85
N SER A 93 11.04 31.37 5.83
CA SER A 93 12.26 30.68 5.43
C SER A 93 13.26 30.70 6.58
N LEU A 94 13.85 29.52 6.88
CA LEU A 94 15.08 29.39 7.66
C LEU A 94 16.26 29.99 6.90
#